data_AF-A0A958VNV1-F1
#
_entry.id   AF-A0A958VNV1-F1
#
_cell.length_a   1.000
_cell.length_b   1.000
_cell.length_c   1.000
_cell.angle_alpha   90.00
_cell.angle_beta   90.00
_cell.angle_gamma   90.00
#
_symmetry.space_group_name_H-M   'P 1'
#
loop_
_entity.id
_entity.type
_entity.pdbx_description
1 polymer ?
#
loop_
_entity_poly.entity_id
_entity_poly.type
_entity_poly.pdbx_seq_one_letter_code
_entity_poly.pdbx_strand_id
1 'polypeptide(L)'
;MKQLSLFRIVLYHFYPGILLTIFFIIFTPLAYDKGIPPQIILLGGIPLIIVPTIYLHLKRAKRRESKEIIKDLFTYNEQLHKNKLILYTLGLIIFAFIIYGITQPLNTILEDKLLYWLPKWYNLTNFQGYSKKIITITLILNLILNGLVAPYFEEIYFRGYLLPRMKSFGKFAPFLSAILFSIYHFWQPQIYLTLIVALIPMIYMTWKTRSLKLAIYTHCGLNLVGALLSFAMLNQ
;
A
#
# COMPACT_ATOMS: atom_id res chain seq x y z
N MET A 1 19.59 -6.66 15.89
CA MET A 1 18.53 -5.76 15.39
C MET A 1 18.13 -4.80 16.49
N LYS A 2 18.05 -3.50 16.20
CA LYS A 2 17.68 -2.51 17.21
C LYS A 2 16.16 -2.30 17.20
N GLN A 3 15.52 -2.53 18.36
CA GLN A 3 14.13 -2.16 18.59
C GLN A 3 13.95 -0.66 18.33
N LEU A 4 12.89 -0.27 17.61
CA LEU A 4 12.56 1.15 17.40
C LEU A 4 11.69 1.67 18.54
N SER A 5 11.83 2.96 18.87
CA SER A 5 10.90 3.66 19.74
C SER A 5 9.55 3.86 19.04
N LEU A 6 8.47 4.03 19.80
CA LEU A 6 7.14 4.32 19.25
C LEU A 6 7.17 5.52 18.29
N PHE A 7 7.84 6.61 18.68
CA PHE A 7 7.99 7.78 17.83
C PHE A 7 8.62 7.45 16.47
N ARG A 8 9.71 6.66 16.45
CA ARG A 8 10.35 6.25 15.19
C ARG A 8 9.46 5.30 14.39
N ILE A 9 8.72 4.41 15.05
CA ILE A 9 7.76 3.53 14.38
C ILE A 9 6.72 4.38 13.65
N VAL A 10 6.05 5.30 14.34
CA VAL A 10 5.05 6.19 13.74
C VAL A 10 5.64 7.02 12.61
N LEU A 11 6.76 7.71 12.87
CA LEU A 11 7.43 8.54 11.87
C LEU A 11 7.76 7.72 10.63
N TYR A 12 8.37 6.54 10.80
CA TYR A 12 8.82 5.69 9.70
C TYR A 12 7.67 5.08 8.90
N HIS A 13 6.50 4.86 9.52
CA HIS A 13 5.33 4.44 8.76
C HIS A 13 4.77 5.59 7.91
N PHE A 14 4.75 6.81 8.44
CA PHE A 14 4.02 7.91 7.83
C PHE A 14 4.81 8.69 6.78
N TYR A 15 6.11 8.92 6.98
CA TYR A 15 6.82 9.87 6.12
C TYR A 15 6.82 9.49 4.62
N PRO A 16 6.85 8.21 4.17
CA PRO A 16 6.77 7.92 2.75
C PRO A 16 5.41 8.32 2.17
N GLY A 17 4.33 8.12 2.93
CA GLY A 17 2.97 8.43 2.52
C GLY A 17 2.67 9.93 2.56
N ILE A 18 3.22 10.63 3.55
CA ILE A 18 3.19 12.10 3.62
C ILE A 18 3.88 12.69 2.39
N LEU A 19 5.08 12.20 2.03
CA LEU A 19 5.80 12.69 0.85
C LEU A 19 5.03 12.42 -0.45
N LEU A 20 4.43 11.24 -0.60
CA LEU A 20 3.60 10.93 -1.76
C LEU A 20 2.35 11.83 -1.82
N THR A 21 1.74 12.11 -0.68
CA THR A 21 0.55 12.97 -0.60
C THR A 21 0.87 14.43 -0.90
N ILE A 22 2.01 14.93 -0.41
CA ILE A 22 2.51 16.27 -0.77
C ILE A 22 2.72 16.36 -2.29
N PHE A 23 3.38 15.36 -2.88
CA PHE A 23 3.54 15.29 -4.33
C PHE A 23 2.18 15.28 -5.05
N PHE A 24 1.26 14.43 -4.62
CA PHE A 24 -0.09 14.35 -5.20
C PHE A 24 -0.83 15.69 -5.12
N ILE A 25 -0.86 16.34 -3.96
CA ILE A 25 -1.56 17.63 -3.76
C ILE A 25 -0.95 18.75 -4.62
N ILE A 26 0.37 18.77 -4.81
CA ILE A 26 1.04 19.80 -5.61
C ILE A 26 0.78 19.61 -7.11
N PHE A 27 0.89 18.37 -7.62
CA PHE A 27 0.89 18.11 -9.06
C PHE A 27 -0.49 17.78 -9.63
N THR A 28 -1.41 17.24 -8.84
CA THR A 28 -2.73 16.84 -9.33
C THR A 28 -3.56 18.01 -9.85
N PRO A 29 -3.68 19.17 -9.17
CA PRO A 29 -4.43 20.31 -9.70
C PRO A 29 -3.91 20.77 -11.08
N LEU A 30 -2.59 20.84 -11.23
CA LEU A 30 -1.93 21.29 -12.47
C LEU A 30 -2.17 20.34 -13.66
N ALA A 31 -2.43 19.07 -13.37
CA ALA A 31 -2.66 18.02 -14.36
C ALA A 31 -4.16 17.81 -14.64
N TYR A 32 -4.99 17.97 -13.61
CA TYR A 32 -6.43 17.78 -13.66
C TYR A 32 -7.08 18.70 -14.70
N ASP A 33 -6.70 19.99 -14.69
CA ASP A 33 -7.19 21.00 -15.65
C ASP A 33 -6.77 20.72 -17.10
N LYS A 34 -5.78 19.83 -17.30
CA LYS A 34 -5.27 19.41 -18.62
C LYS A 34 -5.87 18.08 -19.08
N GLY A 35 -6.88 17.55 -18.38
CA GLY A 35 -7.51 16.28 -18.73
C GLY A 35 -6.65 15.06 -18.37
N ILE A 36 -5.78 15.16 -17.37
CA ILE A 36 -5.02 14.02 -16.84
C ILE A 36 -5.72 13.50 -15.56
N PRO A 37 -6.05 12.19 -15.48
CA PRO A 37 -6.64 11.61 -14.29
C PRO A 37 -5.74 11.75 -13.05
N PRO A 38 -6.28 12.11 -11.88
CA PRO A 38 -5.54 12.17 -10.63
C PRO A 38 -4.75 10.89 -10.32
N GLN A 39 -5.32 9.73 -10.67
CA GLN A 39 -4.67 8.44 -10.46
C GLN A 39 -3.33 8.33 -11.21
N ILE A 40 -3.16 8.95 -12.40
CA ILE A 40 -1.87 8.95 -13.10
C ILE A 40 -0.81 9.68 -12.27
N ILE A 41 -1.16 10.79 -11.63
CA ILE A 41 -0.23 11.56 -10.79
C ILE A 41 0.18 10.72 -9.58
N LEU A 42 -0.78 10.10 -8.89
CA LEU A 42 -0.47 9.21 -7.78
C LEU A 42 0.46 8.06 -8.21
N LEU A 43 0.15 7.41 -9.34
CA LEU A 43 0.96 6.32 -9.90
C LEU A 43 2.38 6.78 -10.27
N GLY A 44 2.54 7.97 -10.84
CA GLY A 44 3.84 8.58 -11.11
C GLY A 44 4.65 8.85 -9.84
N GLY A 45 3.98 9.12 -8.73
CA GLY A 45 4.60 9.25 -7.41
C GLY A 45 5.25 7.95 -6.89
N ILE A 46 4.86 6.77 -7.39
CA ILE A 46 5.47 5.50 -6.96
C ILE A 46 6.97 5.45 -7.33
N PRO A 47 7.38 5.54 -8.61
CA PRO A 47 8.79 5.52 -8.98
C PRO A 47 9.54 6.81 -8.60
N LEU A 48 8.85 7.95 -8.50
CA LEU A 48 9.50 9.25 -8.20
C LEU A 48 9.68 9.51 -6.71
N ILE A 49 8.74 9.05 -5.87
CA ILE A 49 8.69 9.33 -4.44
C ILE A 49 8.85 8.06 -3.63
N ILE A 50 7.94 7.10 -3.73
CA ILE A 50 7.92 5.92 -2.84
C ILE A 50 9.19 5.08 -2.96
N VAL A 51 9.54 4.66 -4.19
CA VAL A 51 10.70 3.79 -4.43
C VAL A 51 12.01 4.44 -3.97
N PRO A 52 12.34 5.69 -4.38
CA PRO A 52 13.54 6.37 -3.88
C PRO A 52 13.53 6.56 -2.37
N THR A 53 12.38 6.93 -1.79
CA THR A 53 12.25 7.19 -0.36
C THR A 53 12.52 5.94 0.47
N ILE A 54 11.92 4.81 0.11
CA ILE A 54 12.15 3.51 0.76
C ILE A 54 13.59 3.06 0.54
N TYR A 55 14.10 3.12 -0.70
CA TYR A 55 15.46 2.71 -1.02
C TYR A 55 16.51 3.51 -0.24
N LEU A 56 16.39 4.84 -0.19
CA LEU A 56 17.30 5.70 0.56
C LEU A 56 17.22 5.45 2.06
N HIS A 57 16.03 5.17 2.61
CA HIS A 57 15.89 4.78 4.01
C HIS A 57 16.61 3.48 4.29
N LEU A 58 16.36 2.43 3.51
CA LEU A 58 16.99 1.13 3.67
C LEU A 58 18.50 1.21 3.48
N LYS A 59 18.99 2.02 2.53
CA LYS A 59 20.43 2.28 2.35
C LYS A 59 21.06 2.94 3.58
N ARG A 60 20.37 3.90 4.21
CA ARG A 60 20.83 4.53 5.47
C ARG A 60 20.77 3.54 6.64
N ALA A 61 19.70 2.75 6.75
CA ALA A 61 19.56 1.72 7.77
C ALA A 61 20.66 0.65 7.65
N LYS A 62 20.98 0.23 6.42
CA LYS A 62 22.07 -0.70 6.11
C LYS A 62 23.39 -0.25 6.71
N ARG A 63 23.74 1.02 6.49
CA ARG A 63 24.96 1.65 7.04
C ARG A 63 24.92 1.72 8.58
N ARG A 64 23.78 2.14 9.15
CA ARG A 64 23.60 2.27 10.62
C ARG A 64 23.65 0.94 11.37
N GLU A 65 23.25 -0.15 10.72
CA GLU A 65 23.22 -1.49 11.31
C GLU A 65 24.40 -2.37 10.82
N SER A 66 25.41 -1.77 10.18
CA SER A 66 26.61 -2.43 9.68
C SER A 66 26.31 -3.70 8.87
N LYS A 67 25.36 -3.60 7.93
CA LYS A 67 24.97 -4.69 7.01
C LYS A 67 25.68 -4.57 5.67
N GLU A 68 26.02 -5.71 5.06
CA GLU A 68 26.70 -5.75 3.76
C GLU A 68 25.73 -5.38 2.64
N ILE A 69 24.58 -6.05 2.59
CA ILE A 69 23.52 -5.83 1.61
C ILE A 69 22.19 -5.45 2.28
N ILE A 70 21.32 -4.75 1.53
CA ILE A 70 19.99 -4.32 2.06
C ILE A 70 19.17 -5.52 2.52
N LYS A 71 19.28 -6.66 1.83
CA LYS A 71 18.56 -7.88 2.15
C LYS A 71 18.82 -8.38 3.58
N ASP A 72 19.99 -8.11 4.15
CA ASP A 72 20.35 -8.52 5.52
C ASP A 72 19.60 -7.73 6.60
N LEU A 73 18.88 -6.67 6.22
CA LEU A 73 17.99 -5.93 7.10
C LEU A 73 16.67 -6.66 7.33
N PHE A 74 16.30 -7.57 6.42
CA PHE A 74 15.03 -8.28 6.42
C PHE A 74 15.18 -9.59 7.19
N THR A 75 14.32 -9.80 8.20
CA THR A 75 14.41 -11.00 9.05
C THR A 75 13.30 -12.01 8.86
N TYR A 76 12.30 -11.68 8.05
CA TYR A 76 11.21 -12.60 7.72
C TYR A 76 11.58 -13.40 6.48
N ASN A 77 12.52 -14.34 6.68
CA ASN A 77 13.10 -15.14 5.60
C ASN A 77 12.65 -16.61 5.63
N GLU A 78 11.67 -16.96 6.48
CA GLU A 78 11.16 -18.32 6.56
C GLU A 78 10.44 -18.70 5.26
N GLN A 79 10.81 -19.87 4.74
CA GLN A 79 10.22 -20.42 3.52
C GLN A 79 9.03 -21.30 3.90
N LEU A 80 7.84 -20.82 3.57
CA LEU A 80 6.64 -21.65 3.65
C LEU A 80 6.68 -22.72 2.56
N HIS A 81 6.19 -23.92 2.91
CA HIS A 81 5.89 -24.95 1.91
C HIS A 81 4.97 -24.36 0.83
N LYS A 82 5.23 -24.68 -0.45
CA LYS A 82 4.54 -24.06 -1.60
C LYS A 82 3.02 -24.10 -1.46
N ASN A 83 2.45 -25.23 -1.06
CA ASN A 83 1.00 -25.39 -0.91
C ASN A 83 0.42 -24.49 0.19
N LYS A 84 1.13 -24.31 1.31
CA LYS A 84 0.71 -23.40 2.39
C LYS A 84 0.79 -21.95 1.93
N LEU A 85 1.85 -21.59 1.19
CA LEU A 85 2.01 -20.24 0.64
C LEU A 85 0.87 -19.90 -0.32
N ILE A 86 0.54 -20.80 -1.26
CA ILE A 86 -0.58 -20.62 -2.20
C ILE A 86 -1.90 -20.51 -1.45
N LEU A 87 -2.20 -21.47 -0.57
CA LEU A 87 -3.45 -21.50 0.18
C LEU A 87 -3.65 -20.22 1.02
N TYR A 88 -2.63 -19.80 1.77
CA TYR A 88 -2.71 -18.59 2.58
C TYR A 88 -2.83 -17.33 1.71
N THR A 89 -2.08 -17.25 0.61
CA THR A 89 -2.17 -16.10 -0.30
C THR A 89 -3.58 -15.97 -0.87
N LEU A 90 -4.14 -17.05 -1.42
CA LEU A 90 -5.49 -17.04 -2.00
C LEU A 90 -6.56 -16.77 -0.94
N GLY A 91 -6.48 -17.42 0.22
CA GLY A 91 -7.44 -17.21 1.30
C GLY A 91 -7.45 -15.76 1.82
N LEU A 92 -6.26 -15.15 1.96
CA LEU A 92 -6.14 -13.74 2.36
C LEU A 92 -6.64 -12.78 1.28
N ILE A 93 -6.41 -13.09 0.00
CA ILE A 93 -6.95 -12.31 -1.13
C ILE A 93 -8.48 -12.32 -1.10
N ILE A 94 -9.08 -13.51 -1.03
CA ILE A 94 -10.54 -13.67 -0.98
C ILE A 94 -11.12 -12.94 0.22
N PHE A 95 -10.52 -13.14 1.40
CA PHE A 95 -10.96 -12.47 2.62
C PHE A 95 -10.97 -10.94 2.45
N ALA A 96 -9.88 -10.36 1.97
CA ALA A 96 -9.79 -8.92 1.79
C ALA A 96 -10.81 -8.40 0.76
N PHE A 97 -11.07 -9.11 -0.34
CA PHE A 97 -12.12 -8.71 -1.30
C PHE A 97 -13.53 -8.77 -0.70
N ILE A 98 -13.81 -9.75 0.16
CA ILE A 98 -15.07 -9.80 0.91
C ILE A 98 -15.19 -8.55 1.80
N ILE A 99 -14.14 -8.21 2.55
CA ILE A 99 -14.13 -7.00 3.39
C ILE A 99 -14.30 -5.74 2.54
N TYR A 100 -13.61 -5.62 1.41
CA TYR A 100 -13.79 -4.51 0.48
C TYR A 100 -15.23 -4.39 0.01
N GLY A 101 -15.87 -5.49 -0.40
CA GLY A 101 -17.27 -5.50 -0.83
C GLY A 101 -18.24 -5.05 0.27
N ILE A 102 -18.09 -5.60 1.49
CA ILE A 102 -18.94 -5.27 2.65
C ILE A 102 -18.78 -3.81 3.06
N THR A 103 -17.56 -3.26 2.97
CA THR A 103 -17.25 -1.91 3.43
C THR A 103 -17.43 -0.83 2.37
N GLN A 104 -17.71 -1.17 1.10
CA GLN A 104 -17.94 -0.17 0.04
C GLN A 104 -18.98 0.90 0.42
N PRO A 105 -20.19 0.55 0.93
CA PRO A 105 -21.20 1.56 1.26
C PRO A 105 -20.71 2.56 2.32
N LEU A 106 -19.94 2.07 3.30
CA LEU A 106 -19.33 2.92 4.32
C LEU A 106 -18.30 3.88 3.70
N ASN A 107 -17.46 3.39 2.79
CA ASN A 107 -16.45 4.22 2.12
C ASN A 107 -17.11 5.36 1.34
N THR A 108 -18.21 5.08 0.64
CA THR A 108 -19.01 6.11 -0.06
C THR A 108 -19.62 7.11 0.92
N ILE A 109 -20.20 6.67 2.04
CA ILE A 109 -20.74 7.58 3.06
C ILE A 109 -19.64 8.50 3.64
N LEU A 110 -18.45 7.95 3.91
CA LEU A 110 -17.32 8.73 4.41
C LEU A 110 -16.87 9.77 3.38
N GLU A 111 -16.78 9.37 2.11
CA GLU A 111 -16.44 10.28 1.01
C GLU A 111 -17.47 11.42 0.89
N ASP A 112 -18.76 11.10 0.87
CA ASP A 112 -19.84 12.06 0.63
C ASP A 112 -20.17 12.95 1.84
N LYS A 113 -20.07 12.43 3.06
CA LYS A 113 -20.55 13.12 4.28
C LYS A 113 -19.44 13.70 5.14
N LEU A 114 -18.28 13.05 5.18
CA LEU A 114 -17.17 13.47 6.04
C LEU A 114 -16.07 14.19 5.24
N LEU A 115 -15.86 13.78 3.99
CA LEU A 115 -14.75 14.25 3.15
C LEU A 115 -15.21 15.15 2.00
N TYR A 116 -16.45 15.64 2.05
CA TYR A 116 -17.04 16.52 1.03
C TYR A 116 -16.26 17.83 0.79
N TRP A 117 -15.44 18.24 1.76
CA TRP A 117 -14.59 19.44 1.68
C TRP A 117 -13.34 19.21 0.84
N LEU A 118 -13.00 17.96 0.50
CA LEU A 118 -11.91 17.64 -0.41
C LEU A 118 -12.27 18.03 -1.85
N PRO A 119 -11.31 18.51 -2.63
CA PRO A 119 -11.55 18.89 -4.01
C PRO A 119 -11.87 17.66 -4.88
N LYS A 120 -12.65 17.86 -5.95
CA LYS A 120 -13.10 16.76 -6.84
C LYS A 120 -11.95 15.92 -7.40
N TRP A 121 -10.81 16.55 -7.68
CA TRP A 121 -9.61 15.86 -8.18
C TRP A 121 -8.95 14.92 -7.15
N TYR A 122 -9.41 14.93 -5.90
CA TYR A 122 -8.94 13.99 -4.87
C TYR A 122 -9.55 12.59 -5.03
N ASN A 123 -10.67 12.47 -5.74
CA ASN A 123 -11.25 11.18 -6.08
C ASN A 123 -10.43 10.51 -7.20
N LEU A 124 -9.87 9.34 -6.89
CA LEU A 124 -8.99 8.59 -7.80
C LEU A 124 -9.72 7.61 -8.71
N THR A 125 -10.99 7.32 -8.44
CA THR A 125 -11.79 6.31 -9.15
C THR A 125 -12.79 6.93 -10.13
N ASN A 126 -12.96 8.26 -10.10
CA ASN A 126 -13.82 8.97 -11.02
C ASN A 126 -13.13 9.20 -12.37
N PHE A 127 -13.53 8.40 -13.36
CA PHE A 127 -13.06 8.51 -14.74
C PHE A 127 -14.02 9.25 -15.68
N GLN A 128 -15.08 9.87 -15.15
CA GLN A 128 -16.06 10.58 -15.97
C GLN A 128 -15.39 11.73 -16.74
N GLY A 129 -15.61 11.76 -18.05
CA GLY A 129 -15.08 12.80 -18.93
C GLY A 129 -13.68 12.52 -19.51
N TYR A 130 -13.01 11.44 -19.11
CA TYR A 130 -11.73 11.04 -19.74
C TYR A 130 -11.94 10.14 -20.95
N SER A 131 -11.07 10.29 -21.96
CA SER A 131 -11.11 9.42 -23.14
C SER A 131 -10.73 7.98 -22.79
N LYS A 132 -11.29 7.01 -23.54
CA LYS A 132 -10.94 5.58 -23.41
C LYS A 132 -9.44 5.33 -23.46
N LYS A 133 -8.70 6.06 -24.32
CA LYS A 133 -7.25 5.98 -24.42
C LYS A 133 -6.55 6.33 -23.11
N ILE A 134 -6.95 7.42 -22.46
CA ILE A 134 -6.36 7.86 -21.19
C ILE A 134 -6.70 6.89 -20.05
N ILE A 135 -7.93 6.38 -20.02
CA ILE A 135 -8.34 5.35 -19.05
C ILE A 135 -7.47 4.10 -19.22
N THR A 136 -7.34 3.57 -20.45
CA THR A 136 -6.50 2.39 -20.73
C THR A 136 -5.05 2.60 -20.28
N ILE A 137 -4.44 3.76 -20.56
CA ILE A 137 -3.08 4.08 -20.10
C ILE A 137 -3.02 4.06 -18.56
N THR A 138 -3.99 4.70 -17.89
CA THR A 138 -4.07 4.72 -16.43
C THR A 138 -4.15 3.32 -15.85
N LEU A 139 -4.98 2.45 -16.43
CA LEU A 139 -5.17 1.08 -15.97
C LEU A 139 -3.91 0.20 -16.19
N ILE A 140 -3.21 0.37 -17.31
CA ILE A 140 -1.91 -0.30 -17.54
C ILE A 140 -0.88 0.16 -16.51
N LEU A 141 -0.79 1.47 -16.26
CA LEU A 141 0.11 2.01 -15.24
C LEU A 141 -0.29 1.51 -13.84
N ASN A 142 -1.58 1.41 -13.54
CA ASN A 142 -2.09 0.87 -12.28
C ASN A 142 -1.68 -0.59 -12.11
N LEU A 143 -1.83 -1.42 -13.14
CA LEU A 143 -1.44 -2.83 -13.12
C LEU A 143 0.05 -3.01 -12.82
N ILE A 144 0.91 -2.19 -13.42
CA ILE A 144 2.37 -2.31 -13.26
C ILE A 144 2.82 -1.66 -11.95
N LEU A 145 2.53 -0.37 -11.77
CA LEU A 145 3.10 0.42 -10.68
C LEU A 145 2.40 0.11 -9.36
N ASN A 146 1.08 0.13 -9.31
CA ASN A 146 0.32 -0.18 -8.09
C ASN A 146 0.14 -1.70 -7.88
N GLY A 147 0.04 -2.49 -8.96
CA GLY A 147 -0.11 -3.93 -8.88
C GLY A 147 1.17 -4.67 -8.45
N LEU A 148 2.34 -4.19 -8.85
CA LEU A 148 3.62 -4.90 -8.62
C LEU A 148 4.66 -4.04 -7.90
N VAL A 149 4.96 -2.86 -8.42
CA VAL A 149 6.11 -2.06 -7.96
C VAL A 149 5.90 -1.55 -6.53
N ALA A 150 4.82 -0.81 -6.27
CA ALA A 150 4.49 -0.30 -4.95
C ALA A 150 4.42 -1.41 -3.90
N PRO A 151 3.57 -2.45 -4.02
CA PRO A 151 3.43 -3.47 -3.00
C PRO A 151 4.74 -4.22 -2.74
N TYR A 152 5.57 -4.47 -3.76
CA TYR A 152 6.88 -5.07 -3.55
C TYR A 152 7.77 -4.21 -2.63
N PHE A 153 7.93 -2.92 -2.93
CA PHE A 153 8.76 -2.00 -2.15
C PHE A 153 8.17 -1.73 -0.76
N GLU A 154 6.85 -1.65 -0.66
CA GLU A 154 6.16 -1.49 0.61
C GLU A 154 6.36 -2.72 1.50
N GLU A 155 6.18 -3.93 1.00
CA GLU A 155 6.32 -5.12 1.85
C GLU A 155 7.75 -5.33 2.35
N ILE A 156 8.77 -5.11 1.52
CA ILE A 156 10.18 -5.18 2.00
C ILE A 156 10.45 -4.12 3.09
N TYR A 157 9.78 -2.98 3.03
CA TYR A 157 9.93 -1.90 4.00
C TYR A 157 9.11 -2.14 5.28
N PHE A 158 7.80 -2.25 5.16
CA PHE A 158 6.90 -2.37 6.31
C PHE A 158 7.01 -3.73 7.00
N ARG A 159 6.97 -4.83 6.23
CA ARG A 159 6.99 -6.20 6.80
C ARG A 159 8.41 -6.73 6.91
N GLY A 160 9.28 -6.42 5.96
CA GLY A 160 10.68 -6.86 5.97
C GLY A 160 11.54 -6.08 6.97
N TYR A 161 11.39 -4.76 7.07
CA TYR A 161 12.24 -3.90 7.89
C TYR A 161 11.57 -3.39 9.18
N LEU A 162 10.39 -2.77 9.11
CA LEU A 162 9.78 -2.10 10.26
C LEU A 162 9.15 -3.06 11.27
N LEU A 163 8.28 -3.98 10.82
CA LEU A 163 7.56 -4.89 11.70
C LEU A 163 8.47 -5.76 12.59
N PRO A 164 9.63 -6.29 12.13
CA PRO A 164 10.55 -7.02 13.00
C PRO A 164 11.24 -6.15 14.06
N ARG A 165 11.19 -4.82 13.91
CA ARG A 165 11.72 -3.82 14.86
C ARG A 165 10.63 -3.26 15.78
N MET A 166 9.46 -3.91 15.83
CA MET A 166 8.34 -3.64 16.74
C MET A 166 8.19 -4.73 17.83
N LYS A 167 9.29 -5.39 18.21
CA LYS A 167 9.31 -6.51 19.17
C LYS A 167 8.71 -6.16 20.54
N SER A 168 8.86 -4.92 20.99
CA SER A 168 8.29 -4.46 22.27
C SER A 168 6.77 -4.56 22.33
N PHE A 169 6.09 -4.61 21.19
CA PHE A 169 4.63 -4.76 21.10
C PHE A 169 4.18 -6.22 21.00
N GLY A 170 5.11 -7.18 20.89
CA GLY A 170 4.79 -8.62 20.87
C GLY A 170 3.70 -8.98 19.86
N LYS A 171 2.64 -9.64 20.33
CA LYS A 171 1.48 -10.06 19.53
C LYS A 171 0.62 -8.88 19.03
N PHE A 172 0.77 -7.69 19.61
CA PHE A 172 0.08 -6.47 19.15
C PHE A 172 0.81 -5.77 18.00
N ALA A 173 2.06 -6.12 17.71
CA ALA A 173 2.83 -5.49 16.62
C ALA A 173 2.12 -5.56 15.24
N PRO A 174 1.50 -6.68 14.84
CA PRO A 174 0.73 -6.75 13.58
C PRO A 174 -0.45 -5.79 13.54
N PHE A 175 -1.19 -5.65 14.64
CA PHE A 175 -2.35 -4.76 14.73
C PHE A 175 -1.94 -3.30 14.63
N LEU A 176 -0.92 -2.89 15.39
CA LEU A 176 -0.39 -1.53 15.32
C LEU A 176 0.18 -1.23 13.93
N SER A 177 0.90 -2.19 13.31
CA SER A 177 1.41 -2.04 11.95
C SER A 177 0.27 -1.90 10.93
N ALA A 178 -0.84 -2.63 11.08
CA ALA A 178 -2.00 -2.51 10.20
C ALA A 178 -2.64 -1.12 10.27
N ILE A 179 -2.82 -0.58 11.48
CA ILE A 179 -3.38 0.76 11.69
C ILE A 179 -2.47 1.82 11.06
N LEU A 180 -1.17 1.77 11.37
CA LEU A 180 -0.20 2.74 10.84
C LEU A 180 -0.05 2.64 9.32
N PHE A 181 -0.05 1.42 8.77
CA PHE A 181 0.00 1.21 7.32
C PHE A 181 -1.28 1.67 6.62
N SER A 182 -2.44 1.58 7.27
CA SER A 182 -3.69 2.10 6.71
C SER A 182 -3.67 3.62 6.66
N ILE A 183 -3.26 4.28 7.75
CA ILE A 183 -3.13 5.76 7.82
C ILE A 183 -2.05 6.28 6.86
N TYR A 184 -1.03 5.48 6.55
CA TYR A 184 -0.02 5.82 5.54
C TYR A 184 -0.63 6.21 4.17
N HIS A 185 -1.85 5.75 3.86
CA HIS A 185 -2.60 6.09 2.65
C HIS A 185 -3.31 7.44 2.75
N PHE A 186 -2.59 8.50 3.15
CA PHE A 186 -3.14 9.84 3.36
C PHE A 186 -3.96 10.40 2.19
N TRP A 187 -3.70 9.93 0.97
CA TRP A 187 -4.43 10.28 -0.26
C TRP A 187 -5.80 9.60 -0.42
N GLN A 188 -6.18 8.66 0.43
CA GLN A 188 -7.47 7.94 0.41
C GLN A 188 -8.00 7.67 1.83
N PRO A 189 -8.36 8.72 2.60
CA PRO A 189 -8.79 8.54 3.99
C PRO A 189 -10.10 7.75 4.14
N GLN A 190 -10.94 7.73 3.12
CA GLN A 190 -12.24 7.03 3.15
C GLN A 190 -12.11 5.52 3.31
N ILE A 191 -10.99 4.91 2.92
CA ILE A 191 -10.82 3.44 2.98
C ILE A 191 -10.05 2.94 4.21
N TYR A 192 -9.71 3.81 5.17
CA TYR A 192 -8.88 3.41 6.31
C TYR A 192 -9.45 2.22 7.09
N LEU A 193 -10.76 2.20 7.36
CA LEU A 193 -11.36 1.09 8.08
C LEU A 193 -11.29 -0.21 7.26
N THR A 194 -11.56 -0.13 5.95
CA THR A 194 -11.41 -1.25 5.03
C THR A 194 -9.98 -1.82 5.08
N LEU A 195 -8.96 -0.96 4.96
CA LEU A 195 -7.56 -1.37 5.00
C LEU A 195 -7.18 -2.02 6.32
N ILE A 196 -7.60 -1.46 7.46
CA ILE A 196 -7.32 -2.02 8.79
C ILE A 196 -7.86 -3.44 8.87
N VAL A 197 -9.14 -3.64 8.58
CA VAL A 197 -9.79 -4.95 8.72
C VAL A 197 -9.28 -5.95 7.70
N ALA A 198 -9.09 -5.54 6.44
CA ALA A 198 -8.63 -6.41 5.36
C ALA A 198 -7.17 -6.87 5.56
N LEU A 199 -6.29 -6.00 6.08
CA LEU A 199 -4.86 -6.27 6.15
C LEU A 199 -4.39 -6.88 7.47
N ILE A 200 -5.13 -6.75 8.58
CA ILE A 200 -4.77 -7.36 9.87
C ILE A 200 -4.44 -8.86 9.72
N PRO A 201 -5.28 -9.70 9.07
CA PRO A 201 -4.98 -11.13 8.93
C PRO A 201 -3.71 -11.40 8.13
N MET A 202 -3.47 -10.64 7.06
CA MET A 202 -2.27 -10.77 6.24
C MET A 202 -1.02 -10.44 7.06
N ILE A 203 -1.02 -9.31 7.76
CA ILE A 203 0.11 -8.85 8.58
C ILE A 203 0.38 -9.82 9.72
N TYR A 204 -0.68 -10.30 10.38
CA TYR A 204 -0.57 -11.29 11.44
C TYR A 204 0.01 -12.60 10.93
N MET A 205 -0.46 -13.10 9.78
CA MET A 205 0.08 -14.32 9.17
C MET A 205 1.53 -14.16 8.75
N THR A 206 1.93 -13.02 8.18
CA THR A 206 3.33 -12.70 7.88
C THR A 206 4.19 -12.66 9.15
N TRP A 207 3.72 -12.04 10.23
CA TRP A 207 4.42 -12.01 11.51
C TRP A 207 4.56 -13.41 12.13
N LYS A 208 3.48 -14.20 12.10
CA LYS A 208 3.42 -15.55 12.69
C LYS A 208 4.29 -16.55 11.93
N THR A 209 4.24 -16.51 10.59
CA THR A 209 5.00 -17.42 9.72
C THR A 209 6.39 -16.91 9.36
N ARG A 210 6.72 -15.68 9.77
CA ARG A 210 7.93 -14.95 9.39
C ARG A 210 8.26 -15.03 7.90
N SER A 211 7.23 -15.06 7.04
CA SER A 211 7.41 -15.20 5.59
C SER A 211 7.11 -13.90 4.86
N LEU A 212 8.16 -13.19 4.44
CA LEU A 212 8.02 -11.97 3.65
C LEU A 212 7.39 -12.23 2.29
N LYS A 213 7.64 -13.41 1.70
CA LYS A 213 7.02 -13.82 0.43
C LYS A 213 5.50 -13.88 0.50
N LEU A 214 4.94 -14.35 1.63
CA LEU A 214 3.49 -14.36 1.83
C LEU A 214 2.91 -12.94 1.76
N ALA A 215 3.57 -11.97 2.39
CA ALA A 215 3.13 -10.58 2.35
C ALA A 215 3.17 -10.02 0.92
N ILE A 216 4.31 -10.20 0.23
CA ILE A 216 4.51 -9.72 -1.15
C ILE A 216 3.47 -10.32 -2.10
N TYR A 217 3.29 -11.64 -2.09
CA TYR A 217 2.36 -12.29 -3.01
C TYR A 217 0.90 -11.94 -2.70
N THR A 218 0.54 -11.83 -1.43
CA THR A 218 -0.82 -11.42 -1.05
C THR A 218 -1.07 -9.99 -1.50
N HIS A 219 -0.17 -9.04 -1.20
CA HIS A 219 -0.37 -7.63 -1.53
C HIS A 219 -0.35 -7.38 -3.04
N CYS A 220 0.63 -7.93 -3.77
CA CYS A 220 0.63 -7.85 -5.23
C CYS A 220 -0.63 -8.51 -5.82
N GLY A 221 -1.03 -9.68 -5.31
CA GLY A 221 -2.23 -10.37 -5.78
C GLY A 221 -3.51 -9.55 -5.59
N LEU A 222 -3.67 -8.89 -4.43
CA LEU A 222 -4.77 -7.97 -4.17
C LEU A 222 -4.83 -6.84 -5.21
N ASN A 223 -3.71 -6.15 -5.39
CA ASN A 223 -3.67 -4.99 -6.28
C ASN A 223 -3.80 -5.40 -7.75
N LEU A 224 -3.24 -6.53 -8.16
CA LEU A 224 -3.40 -7.07 -9.51
C LEU A 224 -4.85 -7.46 -9.80
N VAL A 225 -5.52 -8.20 -8.91
CA VAL A 225 -6.94 -8.55 -9.10
C VAL A 225 -7.79 -7.29 -9.16
N GLY A 226 -7.58 -6.33 -8.25
CA GLY A 226 -8.31 -5.05 -8.26
C GLY A 226 -8.07 -4.24 -9.55
N ALA A 227 -6.82 -4.18 -10.01
CA ALA A 227 -6.47 -3.52 -11.26
C ALA A 227 -7.10 -4.21 -12.48
N LEU A 228 -7.09 -5.55 -12.53
CA LEU A 228 -7.72 -6.33 -13.61
C LEU A 228 -9.24 -6.13 -13.64
N LEU A 229 -9.90 -6.13 -12.48
CA LEU A 229 -11.34 -5.84 -12.39
C LEU A 229 -11.67 -4.44 -12.90
N SER A 230 -10.76 -3.48 -12.73
CA SER A 230 -10.94 -2.10 -13.21
C SER A 230 -10.94 -2.01 -14.75
N PHE A 231 -10.43 -2.99 -15.49
CA PHE A 231 -10.55 -3.02 -16.95
C PHE A 231 -11.99 -3.25 -17.44
N ALA A 232 -12.88 -3.77 -16.59
CA ALA A 232 -14.30 -3.85 -16.92
C ALA A 232 -14.93 -2.48 -17.24
N MET A 233 -14.33 -1.39 -16.74
CA MET A 233 -14.74 -0.01 -17.02
C MET A 233 -14.56 0.40 -18.49
N LEU A 234 -13.73 -0.31 -19.28
CA LEU A 234 -13.53 0.01 -20.70
C LEU A 234 -14.69 -0.45 -21.60
N ASN A 235 -15.61 -1.24 -21.04
CA ASN A 235 -16.77 -1.80 -21.71
C ASN A 235 -18.08 -1.05 -21.36
N GLN A 236 -17.99 -0.02 -20.52
CA GLN A 236 -19.07 0.92 -20.20
C GLN A 236 -18.90 2.20 -21.03
#